data_AF-A0A379CJD2-F1
#
_entry.id   AF-A0A379CJD2-F1
#
_cell.length_a   1.000
_cell.length_b   1.000
_cell.length_c   1.000
_cell.angle_alpha   90.00
_cell.angle_beta   90.00
_cell.angle_gamma   90.00
#
_symmetry.space_group_name_H-M   'P 1'
#
loop_
_entity.id
_entity.type
_entity.pdbx_description
1 polymer ?
#
loop_
_entity_poly.entity_id
_entity_poly.type
_entity_poly.pdbx_seq_one_letter_code
_entity_poly.pdbx_strand_id
1 'polypeptide(L)'
;MTQIDIIYDIFLSQIDDELFALLRPSIARRELNKYLIGSISKFRNCKKDLKIQGYGFSSLKLGVGEYQLSLPKDHLENIEIIGEETGIEYKKGIDWDVKDELIEFESPLSEPVEICFYNNGYFETDLTFDEMFILAQGMIFYWLHPKLNREDNLRQLVTDSDFKKLSGANMLDKVIKLYENTKNDLESNIIAYSYKNIGGFN
;
A
#
# COMPACT_ATOMS: atom_id res chain seq x y z
N MET A 1 1.22 11.26 -17.01
CA MET A 1 0.42 10.69 -15.93
C MET A 1 1.11 9.47 -15.34
N THR A 2 1.24 9.40 -14.01
CA THR A 2 1.86 8.26 -13.30
C THR A 2 0.83 7.53 -12.46
N GLN A 3 0.64 6.23 -12.68
CA GLN A 3 -0.24 5.39 -11.86
C GLN A 3 0.38 5.11 -10.49
N ILE A 4 -0.42 5.14 -9.43
CA ILE A 4 0.06 4.89 -8.07
C ILE A 4 0.49 3.42 -7.88
N ASP A 5 -0.13 2.49 -8.61
CA ASP A 5 0.20 1.06 -8.55
C ASP A 5 1.68 0.79 -8.80
N ILE A 6 2.31 1.54 -9.70
CA ILE A 6 3.74 1.41 -9.99
C ILE A 6 4.59 1.68 -8.73
N ILE A 7 4.19 2.65 -7.91
CA ILE A 7 4.91 3.01 -6.69
C ILE A 7 4.64 1.99 -5.60
N TYR A 8 3.41 1.47 -5.53
CA TYR A 8 3.07 0.36 -4.63
C TYR A 8 3.87 -0.90 -4.95
N ASP A 9 4.02 -1.24 -6.23
CA ASP A 9 4.82 -2.39 -6.66
C ASP A 9 6.30 -2.22 -6.29
N ILE A 10 6.87 -1.03 -6.51
CA ILE A 10 8.25 -0.72 -6.10
C ILE A 10 8.40 -0.89 -4.58
N PHE A 11 7.45 -0.37 -3.80
CA PHE A 11 7.45 -0.50 -2.34
C PHE A 11 7.33 -1.96 -1.89
N LEU A 12 6.34 -2.70 -2.39
CA LEU A 12 6.07 -4.09 -2.03
C LEU A 12 7.23 -5.01 -2.41
N SER A 13 7.92 -4.73 -3.52
CA SER A 13 9.12 -5.49 -3.93
C SER A 13 10.32 -5.32 -2.99
N GLN A 14 10.33 -4.29 -2.14
CA GLN A 14 11.43 -3.95 -1.24
C GLN A 14 11.18 -4.40 0.21
N ILE A 15 9.97 -4.85 0.52
CA ILE A 15 9.62 -5.33 1.86
C ILE A 15 9.28 -6.81 1.83
N ASP A 16 9.62 -7.50 2.91
CA ASP A 16 9.22 -8.88 3.16
C ASP A 16 8.25 -8.87 4.35
N ASP A 17 6.99 -8.54 4.07
CA ASP A 17 5.92 -8.44 5.07
C ASP A 17 4.74 -9.32 4.68
N GLU A 18 4.79 -10.58 5.14
CA GLU A 18 3.74 -11.57 4.93
C GLU A 18 2.36 -11.08 5.42
N LEU A 19 2.30 -10.11 6.35
CA LEU A 19 1.04 -9.56 6.82
C LEU A 19 0.26 -8.90 5.69
N PHE A 20 0.93 -8.29 4.70
CA PHE A 20 0.24 -7.72 3.54
C PHE A 20 -0.51 -8.77 2.73
N ALA A 21 0.02 -10.00 2.64
CA ALA A 21 -0.67 -11.12 1.98
C ALA A 21 -1.88 -11.64 2.76
N LEU A 22 -1.95 -11.36 4.07
CA LEU A 22 -3.05 -11.74 4.94
C LEU A 22 -4.11 -10.63 5.09
N LEU A 23 -3.79 -9.41 4.67
CA LEU A 23 -4.73 -8.29 4.75
C LEU A 23 -5.82 -8.44 3.70
N ARG A 24 -7.06 -8.11 4.08
CA ARG A 24 -8.08 -7.81 3.09
C ARG A 24 -7.55 -6.72 2.17
N PRO A 25 -7.64 -6.89 0.85
CA PRO A 25 -7.11 -5.93 -0.11
C PRO A 25 -7.56 -4.47 0.10
N SER A 26 -8.81 -4.23 0.52
CA SER A 26 -9.30 -2.89 0.88
C SER A 26 -8.52 -2.25 2.03
N ILE A 27 -8.11 -3.06 3.00
CA ILE A 27 -7.28 -2.65 4.13
C ILE A 27 -5.83 -2.45 3.66
N ALA A 28 -5.29 -3.40 2.90
CA ALA A 28 -3.94 -3.30 2.33
C ALA A 28 -3.75 -2.00 1.53
N ARG A 29 -4.67 -1.70 0.61
CA ARG A 29 -4.68 -0.46 -0.19
C ARG A 29 -4.71 0.79 0.68
N ARG A 30 -5.55 0.80 1.72
CA ARG A 30 -5.64 1.93 2.64
C ARG A 30 -4.33 2.13 3.40
N GLU A 31 -3.67 1.07 3.83
CA GLU A 31 -2.36 1.18 4.49
C GLU A 31 -1.27 1.67 3.52
N LEU A 32 -1.22 1.12 2.29
CA LEU A 32 -0.31 1.60 1.24
C LEU A 32 -0.49 3.10 0.97
N ASN A 33 -1.73 3.56 0.81
CA ASN A 33 -2.02 4.97 0.57
C ASN A 33 -1.59 5.86 1.74
N LYS A 34 -1.77 5.42 2.99
CA LYS A 34 -1.27 6.17 4.17
C LYS A 34 0.25 6.34 4.13
N TYR A 35 0.98 5.28 3.78
CA TYR A 35 2.44 5.36 3.67
C TYR A 35 2.85 6.29 2.53
N LEU A 36 2.15 6.25 1.39
CA LEU A 36 2.42 7.15 0.27
C LEU A 36 2.15 8.62 0.62
N ILE A 37 1.03 8.92 1.29
CA ILE A 37 0.73 10.28 1.79
C ILE A 37 1.84 10.79 2.72
N GLY A 38 2.31 9.94 3.63
CA GLY A 38 3.46 10.24 4.48
C GLY A 38 4.70 10.58 3.66
N SER A 39 5.01 9.73 2.67
CA SER A 39 6.14 9.88 1.77
C SER A 39 6.09 11.19 0.98
N ILE A 40 4.94 11.52 0.36
CA ILE A 40 4.70 12.78 -0.35
C ILE A 40 4.97 13.98 0.57
N SER A 41 4.51 13.92 1.83
CA SER A 41 4.74 14.99 2.82
C SER A 41 6.23 15.22 3.14
N LYS A 42 7.06 14.19 2.98
CA LYS A 42 8.53 14.26 3.17
C LYS A 42 9.27 14.70 1.93
N PHE A 43 8.78 14.37 0.74
CA PHE A 43 9.42 14.77 -0.52
C PHE A 43 9.09 16.22 -0.93
N ARG A 44 9.30 17.17 0.00
CA ARG A 44 8.92 18.59 -0.15
C ARG A 44 9.65 19.33 -1.27
N ASN A 45 10.80 18.81 -1.69
CA ASN A 45 11.62 19.42 -2.73
C ASN A 45 11.27 18.93 -4.14
N CYS A 46 10.30 18.00 -4.26
CA CYS A 46 9.77 17.58 -5.56
C CYS A 46 9.23 18.81 -6.30
N LYS A 47 9.58 18.94 -7.58
CA LYS A 47 9.13 20.07 -8.41
C LYS A 47 7.77 19.85 -9.06
N LYS A 48 7.31 18.60 -9.08
CA LYS A 48 6.04 18.18 -9.66
C LYS A 48 4.95 18.21 -8.59
N ASP A 49 3.73 18.47 -9.00
CA ASP A 49 2.58 18.32 -8.12
C ASP A 49 2.35 16.83 -7.86
N LEU A 50 2.43 16.46 -6.59
CA LEU A 50 2.22 15.11 -6.07
C LEU A 50 0.81 14.96 -5.47
N LYS A 51 -0.14 15.81 -5.87
CA LYS A 51 -1.55 15.62 -5.50
C LYS A 51 -2.10 14.36 -6.17
N ILE A 52 -2.55 13.43 -5.35
CA ILE A 52 -3.23 12.21 -5.79
C ILE A 52 -4.63 12.57 -6.32
N GLN A 53 -4.95 12.09 -7.52
CA GLN A 53 -6.27 12.21 -8.14
C GLN A 53 -6.89 10.82 -8.34
N GLY A 54 -8.21 10.75 -8.42
CA GLY A 54 -8.93 9.51 -8.74
C GLY A 54 -8.92 8.44 -7.66
N TYR A 55 -8.28 8.65 -6.50
CA TYR A 55 -8.30 7.70 -5.39
C TYR A 55 -9.72 7.52 -4.84
N GLY A 56 -10.19 6.28 -4.75
CA GLY A 56 -11.53 5.98 -4.27
C GLY A 56 -11.71 4.54 -3.85
N PHE A 57 -12.76 4.32 -3.05
CA PHE A 57 -13.21 3.00 -2.64
C PHE A 57 -14.72 3.02 -2.41
N SER A 58 -15.42 2.02 -2.91
CA SER A 58 -16.79 1.69 -2.54
C SER A 58 -16.96 0.18 -2.47
N SER A 59 -17.96 -0.29 -1.74
CA SER A 59 -18.29 -1.71 -1.72
C SER A 59 -19.79 -1.93 -1.64
N LEU A 60 -20.20 -3.12 -2.06
CA LEU A 60 -21.55 -3.63 -1.92
C LEU A 60 -21.50 -5.09 -1.48
N LYS A 61 -22.63 -5.57 -0.96
CA LYS A 61 -22.77 -6.94 -0.47
C LYS A 61 -23.74 -7.70 -1.35
N LEU A 62 -23.42 -8.95 -1.63
CA LEU A 62 -24.29 -9.85 -2.38
C LEU A 62 -24.49 -11.15 -1.59
N GLY A 63 -25.73 -11.64 -1.61
CA GLY A 63 -26.15 -12.79 -0.79
C GLY A 63 -25.86 -14.13 -1.45
N VAL A 64 -26.06 -15.19 -0.67
CA VAL A 64 -25.96 -16.58 -1.12
C VAL A 64 -26.98 -16.86 -2.23
N GLY A 65 -26.57 -17.65 -3.23
CA GLY A 65 -27.43 -18.11 -4.32
C GLY A 65 -27.60 -17.12 -5.47
N GLU A 66 -27.01 -15.94 -5.38
CA GLU A 66 -26.96 -14.98 -6.49
C GLU A 66 -25.96 -15.44 -7.56
N TYR A 67 -26.26 -15.13 -8.82
CA TYR A 67 -25.46 -15.55 -9.99
C TYR A 67 -24.88 -14.38 -10.78
N GLN A 68 -25.38 -13.17 -10.52
CA GLN A 68 -24.98 -11.98 -11.26
C GLN A 68 -25.32 -10.69 -10.49
N LEU A 69 -24.72 -9.60 -10.90
CA LEU A 69 -25.00 -8.26 -10.38
C LEU A 69 -24.80 -7.19 -11.45
N SER A 70 -25.72 -6.24 -11.55
CA SER A 70 -25.51 -5.02 -12.35
C SER A 70 -24.41 -4.14 -11.77
N LEU A 71 -23.43 -3.78 -12.60
CA LEU A 71 -22.38 -2.84 -12.23
C LEU A 71 -23.00 -1.46 -11.91
N PRO A 72 -22.69 -0.88 -10.74
CA PRO A 72 -23.10 0.49 -10.45
C PRO A 72 -22.54 1.46 -11.50
N LYS A 73 -23.34 2.40 -12.02
CA LYS A 73 -22.90 3.31 -13.10
C LYS A 73 -21.70 4.19 -12.73
N ASP A 74 -21.52 4.45 -11.45
CA ASP A 74 -20.45 5.24 -10.86
C ASP A 74 -19.37 4.36 -10.21
N HIS A 75 -19.30 3.07 -10.58
CA HIS A 75 -18.30 2.16 -10.06
C HIS A 75 -16.88 2.62 -10.43
N LEU A 76 -15.94 2.34 -9.52
CA LEU A 76 -14.53 2.56 -9.76
C LEU A 76 -13.95 1.43 -10.62
N GLU A 77 -12.85 1.73 -11.31
CA GLU A 77 -12.28 0.88 -12.37
C GLU A 77 -11.95 -0.55 -11.93
N ASN A 78 -11.30 -0.70 -10.77
CA ASN A 78 -10.89 -2.01 -10.29
C ASN A 78 -11.98 -2.66 -9.47
N ILE A 79 -12.18 -3.96 -9.67
CA ILE A 79 -13.20 -4.77 -9.01
C ILE A 79 -12.51 -5.96 -8.35
N GLU A 80 -12.92 -6.25 -7.12
CA GLU A 80 -12.43 -7.37 -6.34
C GLU A 80 -13.55 -7.92 -5.48
N ILE A 81 -13.62 -9.25 -5.38
CA ILE A 81 -14.74 -9.93 -4.73
C ILE A 81 -14.18 -10.86 -3.67
N ILE A 82 -14.68 -10.74 -2.44
CA ILE A 82 -14.17 -11.48 -1.28
C ILE A 82 -15.32 -12.16 -0.56
N GLY A 83 -15.19 -13.45 -0.25
CA GLY A 83 -16.11 -14.16 0.62
C GLY A 83 -16.13 -13.58 2.03
N GLU A 84 -17.30 -13.23 2.56
CA GLU A 84 -17.41 -12.63 3.90
C GLU A 84 -17.09 -13.64 5.01
N GLU A 85 -17.30 -14.93 4.78
CA GLU A 85 -17.06 -15.98 5.77
C GLU A 85 -15.64 -16.54 5.64
N THR A 86 -15.19 -16.79 4.41
CA THR A 86 -13.88 -17.39 4.15
C THR A 86 -12.75 -16.37 4.11
N GLY A 87 -13.04 -15.12 3.74
CA GLY A 87 -12.04 -14.09 3.43
C GLY A 87 -11.25 -14.39 2.15
N ILE A 88 -11.67 -15.38 1.36
CA ILE A 88 -10.99 -15.79 0.13
C ILE A 88 -11.45 -14.91 -1.03
N GLU A 89 -10.50 -14.51 -1.87
CA GLU A 89 -10.76 -13.78 -3.11
C GLU A 89 -11.39 -14.71 -4.16
N TYR A 90 -12.49 -14.25 -4.75
CA TYR A 90 -13.06 -14.82 -5.97
C TYR A 90 -12.29 -14.22 -7.16
N LYS A 91 -11.67 -15.08 -7.96
CA LYS A 91 -10.72 -14.68 -9.01
C LYS A 91 -11.44 -14.36 -10.31
N LYS A 92 -11.15 -13.19 -10.86
CA LYS A 92 -11.63 -12.78 -12.19
C LYS A 92 -11.16 -13.77 -13.27
N GLY A 93 -12.05 -14.16 -14.18
CA GLY A 93 -11.82 -15.13 -15.24
C GLY A 93 -11.81 -16.60 -14.78
N ILE A 94 -12.04 -16.86 -13.49
CA ILE A 94 -12.16 -18.21 -12.92
C ILE A 94 -13.49 -18.36 -12.18
N ASP A 95 -13.79 -17.44 -11.26
CA ASP A 95 -14.98 -17.48 -10.43
C ASP A 95 -16.05 -16.47 -10.91
N TRP A 96 -15.62 -15.41 -11.59
CA TRP A 96 -16.51 -14.37 -12.14
C TRP A 96 -15.87 -13.62 -13.31
N ASP A 97 -16.67 -12.95 -14.13
CA ASP A 97 -16.20 -12.00 -15.15
C ASP A 97 -17.22 -10.86 -15.37
N VAL A 98 -16.84 -9.86 -16.16
CA VAL A 98 -17.72 -8.75 -16.56
C VAL A 98 -18.19 -8.95 -18.00
N LYS A 99 -19.51 -8.99 -18.20
CA LYS A 99 -20.15 -9.00 -19.53
C LYS A 99 -21.30 -8.01 -19.55
N ASP A 100 -21.35 -7.13 -20.56
CA ASP A 100 -22.46 -6.20 -20.78
C ASP A 100 -22.94 -5.45 -19.51
N GLU A 101 -22.00 -4.84 -18.77
CA GLU A 101 -22.25 -4.13 -17.49
C GLU A 101 -22.78 -5.01 -16.34
N LEU A 102 -22.64 -6.34 -16.44
CA LEU A 102 -22.96 -7.30 -15.39
C LEU A 102 -21.68 -7.97 -14.90
N ILE A 103 -21.57 -8.13 -13.58
CA ILE A 103 -20.69 -9.14 -12.97
C ILE A 103 -21.46 -10.45 -13.06
N GLU A 104 -20.91 -11.45 -13.74
CA GLU A 104 -21.44 -12.81 -13.82
C GLU A 104 -20.56 -13.76 -13.04
N PHE A 105 -21.15 -14.62 -12.21
CA PHE A 105 -20.44 -15.66 -11.46
C PHE A 105 -20.55 -17.00 -12.19
N GLU A 106 -19.46 -17.77 -12.21
CA GLU A 106 -19.42 -19.10 -12.85
C GLU A 106 -20.32 -20.13 -12.12
N SER A 107 -20.60 -19.89 -10.83
CA SER A 107 -21.56 -20.66 -10.05
C SER A 107 -22.28 -19.77 -9.04
N PRO A 108 -23.52 -20.11 -8.62
CA PRO A 108 -24.19 -19.39 -7.55
C PRO A 108 -23.31 -19.26 -6.31
N LEU A 109 -23.32 -18.06 -5.72
CA LEU A 109 -22.54 -17.77 -4.53
C LEU A 109 -22.84 -18.75 -3.40
N SER A 110 -21.81 -19.42 -2.89
CA SER A 110 -21.92 -20.38 -1.77
C SER A 110 -21.90 -19.71 -0.40
N GLU A 111 -21.46 -18.45 -0.34
CA GLU A 111 -21.41 -17.61 0.86
C GLU A 111 -21.73 -16.15 0.46
N PRO A 112 -22.10 -15.26 1.40
CA PRO A 112 -22.17 -13.83 1.12
C PRO A 112 -20.81 -13.28 0.68
N VAL A 113 -20.80 -12.35 -0.26
CA VAL A 113 -19.57 -11.71 -0.75
C VAL A 113 -19.61 -10.20 -0.60
N GLU A 114 -18.44 -9.62 -0.35
CA GLU A 114 -18.20 -8.18 -0.47
C GLU A 114 -17.55 -7.90 -1.83
N ILE A 115 -18.23 -7.13 -2.67
CA ILE A 115 -17.71 -6.66 -3.96
C ILE A 115 -17.16 -5.25 -3.74
N CYS A 116 -15.85 -5.12 -3.86
CA CYS A 116 -15.11 -3.88 -3.71
C CYS A 116 -14.82 -3.26 -5.07
N PHE A 117 -15.16 -1.98 -5.23
CA PHE A 117 -14.74 -1.15 -6.35
C PHE A 117 -13.69 -0.16 -5.84
N TYR A 118 -12.57 -0.03 -6.55
CA TYR A 118 -11.52 0.89 -6.11
C TYR A 118 -10.71 1.48 -7.25
N ASN A 119 -10.04 2.59 -6.93
CA ASN A 119 -9.00 3.16 -7.75
C ASN A 119 -7.88 3.64 -6.81
N ASN A 120 -6.65 3.19 -7.06
CA ASN A 120 -5.49 3.58 -6.25
C ASN A 120 -5.03 5.02 -6.55
N GLY A 121 -5.56 5.61 -7.62
CA GLY A 121 -5.33 6.97 -8.05
C GLY A 121 -4.07 7.12 -8.89
N TYR A 122 -3.81 8.35 -9.29
CA TYR A 122 -2.68 8.71 -10.13
C TYR A 122 -2.17 10.11 -9.81
N PHE A 123 -0.94 10.39 -10.25
CA PHE A 123 -0.44 11.76 -10.37
C PHE A 123 -0.65 12.26 -11.80
N GLU A 124 -1.16 13.48 -11.94
CA GLU A 124 -1.32 14.14 -13.26
C GLU A 124 0.03 14.25 -14.00
N THR A 125 1.13 14.33 -13.25
CA THR A 125 2.48 14.46 -13.80
C THR A 125 3.13 13.11 -14.11
N ASP A 126 4.04 13.09 -15.09
CA ASP A 126 4.94 11.96 -15.35
C ASP A 126 6.10 12.01 -14.38
N LEU A 127 6.16 11.07 -13.43
CA LEU A 127 7.27 10.92 -12.52
C LEU A 127 8.39 10.12 -13.17
N THR A 128 9.62 10.51 -12.90
CA THR A 128 10.78 9.70 -13.27
C THR A 128 10.92 8.50 -12.33
N PHE A 129 11.69 7.49 -12.73
CA PHE A 129 12.00 6.38 -11.83
C PHE A 129 12.65 6.87 -10.53
N ASP A 130 13.59 7.82 -10.59
CA ASP A 130 14.20 8.43 -9.39
C ASP A 130 13.13 8.98 -8.43
N GLU A 131 12.13 9.71 -8.95
CA GLU A 131 11.04 10.27 -8.13
C GLU A 131 10.15 9.18 -7.52
N MET A 132 9.82 8.14 -8.30
CA MET A 132 9.03 7.01 -7.82
C MET A 132 9.77 6.19 -6.76
N PHE A 133 11.09 5.98 -6.92
CA PHE A 133 11.92 5.30 -5.92
C PHE A 133 12.05 6.10 -4.62
N ILE A 134 12.19 7.43 -4.69
CA ILE A 134 12.16 8.29 -3.50
C ILE A 134 10.82 8.14 -2.77
N LEU A 135 9.71 8.11 -3.52
CA LEU A 135 8.39 7.92 -2.91
C LEU A 135 8.26 6.54 -2.25
N ALA A 136 8.70 5.47 -2.91
CA ALA A 136 8.68 4.12 -2.34
C ALA A 136 9.57 4.00 -1.10
N GLN A 137 10.78 4.58 -1.09
CA GLN A 137 11.65 4.60 0.09
C GLN A 137 10.99 5.36 1.25
N GLY A 138 10.32 6.47 0.97
CA GLY A 138 9.51 7.16 1.99
C GLY A 138 8.35 6.31 2.50
N MET A 139 7.75 5.47 1.67
CA MET A 139 6.74 4.51 2.12
C MET A 139 7.35 3.48 3.10
N ILE A 140 8.55 2.96 2.83
CA ILE A 140 9.28 2.06 3.76
C ILE A 140 9.54 2.75 5.10
N PHE A 141 9.98 4.00 5.08
CA PHE A 141 10.17 4.79 6.29
C PHE A 141 8.89 4.86 7.14
N TYR A 142 7.73 5.11 6.51
CA TYR A 142 6.43 5.15 7.18
C TYR A 142 5.90 3.79 7.61
N TRP A 143 6.23 2.73 6.87
CA TRP A 143 5.90 1.35 7.21
C TRP A 143 6.70 0.83 8.44
N LEU A 144 7.93 1.29 8.62
CA LEU A 144 8.77 0.94 9.78
C LEU A 144 8.34 1.61 11.09
N HIS A 145 7.75 2.80 11.03
CA HIS A 145 7.31 3.55 12.21
C HIS A 145 6.49 2.73 13.24
N PRO A 146 5.38 2.05 12.87
CA PRO A 146 4.62 1.25 13.82
C PRO A 146 5.40 0.06 14.38
N LYS A 147 6.33 -0.51 13.60
CA LYS A 147 7.20 -1.61 14.04
C LYS A 147 8.18 -1.14 15.11
N LEU A 148 8.81 0.01 14.90
CA LEU A 148 9.68 0.64 15.89
C LEU A 148 8.92 0.95 17.19
N ASN A 149 7.75 1.59 17.10
CA ASN A 149 6.95 1.93 18.28
C ASN A 149 6.54 0.69 19.09
N ARG A 150 6.23 -0.42 18.41
CA ARG A 150 5.89 -1.69 19.08
C ARG A 150 7.06 -2.24 19.85
N GLU A 151 8.24 -2.27 19.25
CA GLU A 151 9.45 -2.77 19.90
C GLU A 151 9.91 -1.87 21.06
N ASP A 152 9.78 -0.55 20.94
CA ASP A 152 10.06 0.40 22.03
C ASP A 152 9.13 0.19 23.23
N ASN A 153 7.84 -0.06 22.97
CA ASN A 153 6.87 -0.40 24.04
C ASN A 153 7.25 -1.71 24.74
N LEU A 154 7.72 -2.72 24.01
CA LEU A 154 8.18 -3.98 24.60
C LEU A 154 9.40 -3.77 25.49
N ARG A 155 10.34 -2.92 25.09
CA ARG A 155 11.51 -2.58 25.91
C ARG A 155 11.13 -1.92 27.24
N GLN A 156 10.15 -1.03 27.24
CA GLN A 156 9.69 -0.35 28.46
C GLN A 156 9.03 -1.29 29.48
N LEU A 157 8.46 -2.41 29.03
CA LEU A 157 7.75 -3.36 29.88
C LEU A 157 8.66 -4.40 30.56
N VAL A 158 9.91 -4.55 30.08
CA VAL A 158 10.85 -5.58 30.55
C VAL A 158 12.03 -4.93 31.26
N THR A 159 12.54 -5.53 32.33
CA THR A 159 13.74 -5.01 32.99
C THR A 159 14.95 -5.06 32.05
N ASP A 160 15.85 -4.08 32.12
CA ASP A 160 17.01 -3.98 31.23
C ASP A 160 17.91 -5.24 31.22
N SER A 161 17.93 -5.99 32.33
CA SER A 161 18.69 -7.24 32.46
C SER A 161 18.06 -8.40 31.69
N ASP A 162 16.74 -8.51 31.76
CA ASP A 162 16.00 -9.60 31.12
C ASP A 162 15.82 -9.31 29.63
N PHE A 163 15.60 -8.04 29.27
CA PHE A 163 15.48 -7.61 27.88
C PHE A 163 16.72 -7.98 27.05
N LYS A 164 17.93 -7.73 27.57
CA LYS A 164 19.20 -8.06 26.89
C LYS A 164 19.40 -9.56 26.65
N LYS A 165 18.73 -10.42 27.42
CA LYS A 165 18.81 -11.89 27.28
C LYS A 165 17.77 -12.44 26.30
N LEU A 166 16.77 -11.65 25.93
CA LEU A 166 15.72 -12.04 25.00
C LEU A 166 16.17 -11.82 23.55
N SER A 167 15.71 -12.69 22.65
CA SER A 167 15.85 -12.50 21.20
C SER A 167 15.24 -11.18 20.69
N GLY A 168 14.30 -10.62 21.45
CA GLY A 168 13.66 -9.31 21.18
C GLY A 168 14.63 -8.14 21.17
N ALA A 169 15.68 -8.12 22.01
CA ALA A 169 16.67 -7.02 21.99
C ALA A 169 17.43 -6.96 20.66
N ASN A 170 17.84 -8.12 20.14
CA ASN A 170 18.53 -8.20 18.84
C ASN A 170 17.60 -7.84 17.66
N MET A 171 16.30 -8.11 17.78
CA MET A 171 15.31 -7.76 16.77
C MET A 171 15.01 -6.26 16.79
N LEU A 172 14.81 -5.66 17.96
CA LEU A 172 14.65 -4.21 18.13
C LEU A 172 15.86 -3.46 17.56
N ASP A 173 17.09 -3.87 17.88
CA ASP A 173 18.29 -3.24 17.34
C ASP A 173 18.37 -3.30 15.80
N LYS A 174 17.88 -4.39 15.19
CA LYS A 174 17.78 -4.49 13.73
C LYS A 174 16.72 -3.56 13.16
N VAL A 175 15.55 -3.46 13.79
CA VAL A 175 14.47 -2.56 13.37
C VAL A 175 14.90 -1.10 13.50
N ILE A 176 15.55 -0.71 14.60
CA ILE A 176 16.13 0.63 14.78
C ILE A 176 17.13 0.93 13.66
N LYS A 177 18.10 0.05 13.43
CA LYS A 177 19.12 0.26 12.38
C LYS A 177 18.50 0.35 10.99
N LEU A 178 17.54 -0.51 10.67
CA LEU A 178 16.85 -0.46 9.38
C LEU A 178 16.09 0.86 9.22
N TYR A 179 15.41 1.32 10.26
CA TYR A 179 14.71 2.60 10.27
C TYR A 179 15.67 3.79 10.09
N GLU A 180 16.77 3.84 10.83
CA GLU A 180 17.79 4.89 10.72
C GLU A 180 18.45 4.91 9.33
N ASN A 181 18.82 3.74 8.81
CA ASN A 181 19.39 3.62 7.46
C ASN A 181 18.40 4.09 6.39
N THR A 182 17.15 3.61 6.46
CA THR A 182 16.09 4.01 5.51
C THR A 182 15.87 5.52 5.55
N LYS A 183 15.86 6.12 6.75
CA LYS A 183 15.73 7.58 6.91
C LYS A 183 16.90 8.31 6.26
N ASN A 184 18.14 7.90 6.55
CA ASN A 184 19.34 8.55 6.03
C ASN A 184 19.44 8.43 4.49
N ASP A 185 19.10 7.27 3.94
CA ASP A 185 19.08 7.04 2.49
C ASP A 185 18.01 7.90 1.81
N LEU A 186 16.81 7.97 2.38
CA LEU A 186 15.73 8.82 1.89
C LEU A 186 16.13 10.30 1.89
N GLU A 187 16.67 10.81 3.01
CA GLU A 187 17.13 12.19 3.12
C GLU A 187 18.24 12.48 2.09
N SER A 188 19.19 11.57 1.93
CA SER A 188 20.28 11.69 0.95
C SER A 188 19.75 11.73 -0.49
N ASN A 189 18.78 10.89 -0.84
CA ASN A 189 18.18 10.84 -2.18
C ASN A 189 17.34 12.09 -2.48
N ILE A 190 16.59 12.62 -1.50
CA ILE A 190 15.87 13.90 -1.64
C ILE A 190 16.86 15.04 -1.87
N ILE A 191 17.96 15.08 -1.11
CA ILE A 191 19.01 16.09 -1.26
C ILE A 191 19.64 15.99 -2.66
N ALA A 192 20.04 14.79 -3.08
CA ALA A 192 20.62 14.56 -4.41
C ALA A 192 19.67 14.98 -5.54
N TYR A 193 18.38 14.65 -5.44
CA TYR A 193 17.35 15.11 -6.37
C TYR A 193 17.28 16.64 -6.43
N SER A 194 17.37 17.32 -5.29
CA SER A 194 17.33 18.78 -5.24
C SER A 194 18.51 19.43 -5.97
N TYR A 195 19.71 18.83 -5.89
CA TYR A 195 20.92 19.34 -6.55
C TYR A 195 21.01 19.01 -8.03
N LYS A 196 20.55 17.83 -8.47
CA LYS A 196 20.49 17.47 -9.91
C LYS A 196 19.75 18.53 -10.73
N ASN A 197 18.77 19.19 -10.11
CA ASN A 197 17.97 20.23 -10.75
C ASN A 197 18.53 21.66 -10.62
N ILE A 198 19.62 21.87 -9.87
CA ILE A 198 20.31 23.18 -9.75
C ILE A 198 21.45 23.30 -10.78
N GLY A 199 21.99 22.18 -11.28
CA GLY A 199 23.12 22.11 -12.21
C GLY A 199 22.84 22.53 -13.67
N GLY A 200 21.73 23.21 -13.96
CA GLY A 200 21.38 23.73 -15.29
C GLY A 200 22.19 24.98 -15.72
N PHE A 201 23.44 25.09 -15.30
CA PHE A 201 24.42 26.01 -15.89
C PHE A 201 25.55 25.19 -16.51
N ASN A 202 25.38 24.85 -17.79
CA ASN A 202 26.42 24.75 -18.82
C ASN A 202 25.76 24.59 -20.18
#